data_AF-A0A3M1YGL2-F1
#
_entry.id   AF-A0A3M1YGL2-F1
#
_cell.length_a   1.000
_cell.length_b   1.000
_cell.length_c   1.000
_cell.angle_alpha   90.00
_cell.angle_beta   90.00
_cell.angle_gamma   90.00
#
_symmetry.space_group_name_H-M   'P 1'
#
loop_
_entity.id
_entity.type
_entity.pdbx_description
1 polymer ?
#
loop_
_entity_poly.entity_id
_entity_poly.type
_entity_poly.pdbx_seq_one_letter_code
_entity_poly.pdbx_strand_id
1 'polypeptide(L)'
;MNDEMSGQLTQHWTIPPAAQQMLYIQGAGGTFPIEGEYGLFTLDVPSSVITLYWGGEDGTALVRLRWQPDNLDWDGSVCVGGYIDAIHFNYSGAILYLGGHPLLVDAPGKTANYTKPVFNHGLATDLKESCTTWFLPPESPLMSTVQLALAHNLRVHFMGHLADHGSPWWQIMTLPLLLQGVMVFSS
;
A
#
# COMPACT_ATOMS: atom_id res chain seq x y z
N MET A 1 24.96 10.46 7.83
CA MET A 1 23.72 10.59 8.61
C MET A 1 23.02 11.80 8.00
N ASN A 2 21.80 11.66 7.47
CA ASN A 2 21.05 12.82 7.00
C ASN A 2 20.43 13.47 8.24
N ASP A 3 20.76 14.73 8.47
CA ASP A 3 20.25 15.53 9.60
C ASP A 3 18.91 16.21 9.27
N GLU A 4 18.38 15.95 8.07
CA GLU A 4 17.09 16.46 7.65
C GLU A 4 15.97 15.57 8.21
N MET A 5 15.16 16.18 9.04
CA MET A 5 14.09 15.54 9.82
C MET A 5 12.72 15.79 9.20
N SER A 6 12.62 16.81 8.34
CA SER A 6 11.42 17.13 7.59
C SER A 6 11.48 16.46 6.22
N GLY A 7 10.33 16.02 5.73
CA GLY A 7 10.20 15.43 4.42
C GLY A 7 8.81 15.61 3.83
N GLN A 8 8.68 15.17 2.59
CA GLN A 8 7.47 15.21 1.79
C GLN A 8 7.23 13.82 1.20
N LEU A 9 5.98 13.36 1.15
CA LEU A 9 5.66 12.08 0.52
C LEU A 9 5.88 12.10 -0.99
N THR A 10 5.46 13.19 -1.64
CA THR A 10 5.34 13.29 -3.09
C THR A 10 5.58 14.72 -3.57
N GLN A 11 6.11 14.89 -4.78
CA GLN A 11 6.19 16.20 -5.46
C GLN A 11 5.45 16.24 -6.80
N HIS A 12 5.13 15.07 -7.36
CA HIS A 12 4.60 14.95 -8.73
C HIS A 12 3.15 14.49 -8.79
N TRP A 13 2.58 14.12 -7.64
CA TRP A 13 1.22 13.65 -7.49
C TRP A 13 0.60 14.27 -6.24
N THR A 14 -0.70 14.53 -6.29
CA THR A 14 -1.45 15.15 -5.19
C THR A 14 -2.24 14.09 -4.43
N ILE A 15 -2.06 14.06 -3.11
CA ILE A 15 -2.81 13.20 -2.21
C ILE A 15 -4.30 13.57 -2.32
N PRO A 16 -5.19 12.60 -2.62
CA PRO A 16 -6.61 12.86 -2.72
C PRO A 16 -7.14 13.48 -1.42
N PRO A 17 -8.03 14.49 -1.47
CA PRO A 17 -8.61 15.12 -0.29
C PRO A 17 -9.17 14.14 0.75
N ALA A 18 -9.77 13.03 0.31
CA ALA A 18 -10.27 11.99 1.22
C ALA A 18 -9.17 11.26 2.01
N ALA A 19 -7.93 11.29 1.50
CA ALA A 19 -6.76 10.69 2.11
C ALA A 19 -5.91 11.67 2.93
N GLN A 20 -6.11 12.98 2.74
CA GLN A 20 -5.45 13.99 3.55
C GLN A 20 -5.89 13.84 5.02
N GLN A 21 -4.97 14.03 5.95
CA GLN A 21 -5.17 13.85 7.41
C GLN A 21 -5.45 12.41 7.86
N MET A 22 -5.56 11.46 6.94
CA MET A 22 -5.72 10.03 7.23
C MET A 22 -4.40 9.26 7.08
N LEU A 23 -3.34 9.92 6.61
CA LEU A 23 -2.03 9.34 6.40
C LEU A 23 -1.08 9.67 7.55
N TYR A 24 -0.31 8.66 7.95
CA TYR A 24 0.67 8.75 9.03
C TYR A 24 1.96 8.06 8.61
N ILE A 25 3.11 8.58 9.03
CA ILE A 25 4.41 7.97 8.78
C ILE A 25 4.98 7.42 10.09
N GLN A 26 5.40 6.17 10.08
CA GLN A 26 6.17 5.60 11.17
C GLN A 26 7.65 5.58 10.81
N GLY A 27 8.46 6.25 11.62
CA GLY A 27 9.91 6.19 11.59
C GLY A 27 10.47 5.54 12.86
N ALA A 28 11.78 5.63 13.07
CA ALA A 28 12.42 5.07 14.26
C ALA A 28 12.00 5.75 15.59
N GLY A 29 11.47 6.98 15.53
CA GLY A 29 11.09 7.78 16.71
C GLY A 29 9.62 7.70 17.11
N GLY A 30 8.77 7.08 16.28
CA GLY A 30 7.33 7.07 16.49
C GLY A 30 6.55 7.20 15.18
N THR A 31 5.26 7.47 15.32
CA THR A 31 4.33 7.67 14.22
C THR A 31 3.86 9.12 14.20
N PHE A 32 3.89 9.75 13.02
CA PHE A 32 3.67 11.18 12.84
C PHE A 32 2.57 11.41 11.80
N PRO A 33 1.67 12.39 12.01
CA PRO A 33 0.65 12.75 11.04
C PRO A 33 1.30 13.38 9.79
N ILE A 34 0.62 13.21 8.67
CA ILE A 34 1.03 13.77 7.37
C ILE A 34 0.04 14.87 6.97
N GLU A 35 0.56 16.02 6.57
CA GLU A 35 -0.23 17.23 6.33
C GLU A 35 -0.14 17.73 4.89
N GLY A 36 -1.26 18.29 4.42
CA GLY A 36 -1.35 18.95 3.12
C GLY A 36 -1.41 18.02 1.92
N GLU A 37 -1.51 18.64 0.75
CA GLU A 37 -1.76 17.97 -0.53
C GLU A 37 -0.60 17.11 -1.03
N TYR A 38 0.59 17.34 -0.49
CA TYR A 38 1.81 16.61 -0.87
C TYR A 38 2.43 15.80 0.28
N GLY A 39 1.76 15.82 1.44
CA GLY A 39 2.13 15.05 2.60
C GLY A 39 3.46 15.47 3.22
N LEU A 40 3.48 16.66 3.81
CA LEU A 40 4.56 17.14 4.66
C LEU A 40 4.52 16.46 6.02
N PHE A 41 5.69 16.16 6.58
CA PHE A 41 5.82 15.61 7.92
C PHE A 41 7.21 15.92 8.50
N THR A 42 7.35 15.73 9.81
CA THR A 42 8.63 15.88 10.52
C THR A 42 8.82 14.70 11.47
N LEU A 43 9.99 14.07 11.42
CA LEU A 43 10.41 12.99 12.30
C LEU A 43 11.13 13.56 13.53
N ASP A 44 11.10 12.82 14.64
CA ASP A 44 11.87 13.17 15.86
C ASP A 44 13.28 12.59 15.88
N VAL A 45 13.52 11.51 15.14
CA VAL A 45 14.85 10.92 14.91
C VAL A 45 15.03 10.53 13.44
N PRO A 46 16.27 10.51 12.91
CA PRO A 46 16.52 10.03 11.56
C PRO A 46 16.07 8.57 11.40
N SER A 47 15.48 8.26 10.24
CA SER A 47 15.10 6.90 9.86
C SER A 47 15.70 6.52 8.51
N SER A 48 15.98 5.24 8.28
CA SER A 48 16.43 4.74 6.97
C SER A 48 15.28 4.16 6.13
N VAL A 49 14.25 3.67 6.83
CA VAL A 49 13.02 3.12 6.28
C VAL A 49 11.88 3.74 7.05
N ILE A 50 10.80 4.02 6.34
CA ILE A 50 9.57 4.55 6.90
C ILE A 50 8.41 3.68 6.42
N THR A 51 7.37 3.59 7.25
CA THR A 51 6.14 2.88 6.90
C THR A 51 5.02 3.90 6.83
N LEU A 52 4.27 3.89 5.74
CA LEU A 52 3.07 4.71 5.58
C LEU A 52 1.86 3.95 6.10
N TYR A 53 1.04 4.63 6.90
CA TYR A 53 -0.15 4.12 7.55
C TYR A 53 -1.40 4.88 7.11
N TRP A 54 -2.53 4.18 7.12
CA TRP A 54 -3.86 4.73 6.88
C TRP A 54 -4.74 4.65 8.12
N GLY A 55 -5.46 5.74 8.41
CA GLY A 55 -6.52 5.77 9.41
C GLY A 55 -6.06 5.99 10.84
N GLY A 56 -4.82 6.45 11.04
CA GLY A 56 -4.27 6.77 12.37
C GLY A 56 -2.89 6.15 12.62
N GLU A 57 -2.34 6.43 13.79
CA GLU A 57 -1.03 5.93 14.24
C GLU A 57 -0.96 4.40 14.34
N ASP A 58 -2.07 3.77 14.77
CA ASP A 58 -2.27 2.31 14.83
C ASP A 58 -3.04 1.76 13.62
N GLY A 59 -3.02 2.50 12.53
CA GLY A 59 -3.78 2.23 11.32
C GLY A 59 -3.30 1.02 10.52
N THR A 60 -3.80 0.93 9.29
CA THR A 60 -3.39 -0.11 8.33
C THR A 60 -2.10 0.32 7.62
N ALA A 61 -1.05 -0.49 7.70
CA ALA A 61 0.19 -0.23 6.99
C ALA A 61 0.01 -0.45 5.48
N LEU A 62 0.31 0.58 4.68
CA LEU A 62 0.10 0.59 3.23
C LEU A 62 1.37 0.19 2.47
N VAL A 63 2.50 0.81 2.80
CA VAL A 63 3.74 0.66 2.04
C VAL A 63 4.95 1.01 2.92
N ARG A 64 6.11 0.40 2.62
CA ARG A 64 7.40 0.82 3.17
C ARG A 64 8.20 1.56 2.11
N LEU A 65 8.79 2.67 2.50
CA LEU A 65 9.58 3.52 1.62
C LEU A 65 10.99 3.68 2.19
N ARG A 66 11.97 3.85 1.30
CA ARG A 66 13.33 4.24 1.71
C ARG A 66 13.30 5.72 2.08
N TRP A 67 13.93 6.08 3.20
CA TRP A 67 14.11 7.49 3.53
C TRP A 67 14.90 8.20 2.44
N GLN A 68 14.39 9.35 2.02
CA GLN A 68 15.01 10.26 1.08
C GLN A 68 14.82 11.68 1.59
N PRO A 69 15.89 12.50 1.67
CA PRO A 69 15.79 13.92 1.97
C PRO A 69 14.80 14.61 1.03
N ASP A 70 14.10 15.61 1.56
CA ASP A 70 13.09 16.41 0.86
C ASP A 70 11.85 15.67 0.36
N ASN A 71 12.00 14.55 -0.35
CA ASN A 71 10.91 13.86 -1.05
C ASN A 71 11.13 12.36 -1.12
N LEU A 72 10.08 11.60 -0.81
CA LEU A 72 10.08 10.14 -0.83
C LEU A 72 9.71 9.52 -2.17
N ASP A 73 9.31 10.34 -3.15
CA ASP A 73 8.87 9.92 -4.49
C ASP A 73 7.70 8.92 -4.47
N TRP A 74 6.83 9.04 -3.47
CA TRP A 74 5.64 8.21 -3.42
C TRP A 74 4.59 8.69 -4.42
N ASP A 75 4.05 7.79 -5.22
CA ASP A 75 3.08 8.07 -6.29
C ASP A 75 1.67 7.57 -5.94
N GLY A 76 1.41 7.34 -4.66
CA GLY A 76 0.15 6.74 -4.20
C GLY A 76 0.15 5.22 -4.24
N SER A 77 1.24 4.57 -4.66
CA SER A 77 1.34 3.11 -4.75
C SER A 77 1.24 2.41 -3.38
N VAL A 78 0.57 1.26 -3.38
CA VAL A 78 0.37 0.41 -2.21
C VAL A 78 0.68 -1.03 -2.60
N CYS A 79 1.49 -1.70 -1.79
CA CYS A 79 1.99 -3.04 -2.06
C CYS A 79 1.87 -3.90 -0.81
N VAL A 80 0.97 -4.88 -0.83
CA VAL A 80 0.66 -5.75 0.32
C VAL A 80 0.72 -7.21 -0.10
N GLY A 81 1.32 -8.06 0.72
CA GLY A 81 1.33 -9.50 0.52
C GLY A 81 0.56 -10.23 1.60
N GLY A 82 -0.29 -11.18 1.19
CA GLY A 82 -1.24 -11.81 2.10
C GLY A 82 -2.18 -12.79 1.41
N TYR A 83 -3.43 -12.79 1.87
CA TYR A 83 -4.53 -13.60 1.36
C TYR A 83 -5.76 -12.73 1.10
N ILE A 84 -6.63 -13.20 0.22
CA ILE A 84 -7.95 -12.59 0.02
C ILE A 84 -8.90 -13.24 1.01
N ASP A 85 -9.39 -12.46 1.97
CA ASP A 85 -10.28 -12.96 3.02
C ASP A 85 -11.74 -12.98 2.55
N ALA A 86 -12.11 -11.98 1.75
CA ALA A 86 -13.47 -11.87 1.22
C ALA A 86 -13.53 -11.04 -0.07
N ILE A 87 -14.55 -11.33 -0.88
CA ILE A 87 -14.92 -10.54 -2.06
C ILE A 87 -16.40 -10.18 -1.97
N HIS A 88 -16.71 -8.89 -2.07
CA HIS A 88 -18.06 -8.39 -2.20
C HIS A 88 -18.30 -7.84 -3.61
N PHE A 89 -19.22 -8.44 -4.34
CA PHE A 89 -19.59 -8.02 -5.69
C PHE A 89 -20.76 -7.05 -5.67
N ASN A 90 -20.67 -6.00 -6.48
CA ASN A 90 -21.80 -5.12 -6.78
C ASN A 90 -21.79 -4.75 -8.27
N TYR A 91 -22.78 -3.95 -8.69
CA TYR A 91 -22.91 -3.50 -10.08
C TYR A 91 -21.73 -2.62 -10.55
N SER A 92 -20.98 -2.04 -9.60
CA SER A 92 -19.84 -1.18 -9.87
C SER A 92 -18.52 -1.93 -9.96
N GLY A 93 -18.42 -3.17 -9.48
CA GLY A 93 -17.17 -3.93 -9.45
C GLY A 93 -17.12 -4.90 -8.28
N ALA A 94 -15.91 -5.19 -7.80
CA ALA A 94 -15.68 -6.00 -6.61
C ALA A 94 -14.89 -5.22 -5.56
N ILE A 95 -15.30 -5.37 -4.30
CA ILE A 95 -14.58 -4.91 -3.12
C ILE A 95 -13.87 -6.13 -2.53
N LEU A 96 -12.56 -6.04 -2.37
CA LEU A 96 -11.69 -7.11 -1.87
C LEU A 96 -11.22 -6.75 -0.47
N TYR A 97 -11.32 -7.69 0.45
CA TYR A 97 -10.75 -7.59 1.79
C TYR A 97 -9.50 -8.46 1.82
N LEU A 98 -8.36 -7.84 2.14
CA LEU A 98 -7.05 -8.49 2.09
C LEU A 98 -6.34 -8.37 3.42
N GLY A 99 -6.18 -9.50 4.11
CA GLY A 99 -5.32 -9.65 5.27
C GLY A 99 -3.88 -9.90 4.86
N GLY A 100 -2.94 -9.16 5.45
CA GLY A 100 -1.52 -9.37 5.18
C GLY A 100 -0.59 -8.30 5.74
N HIS A 101 0.61 -8.25 5.16
CA HIS A 101 1.70 -7.34 5.52
C HIS A 101 2.11 -6.49 4.32
N PRO A 102 2.50 -5.23 4.50
CA PRO A 102 3.09 -4.47 3.41
C PRO A 102 4.38 -5.15 2.93
N LEU A 103 4.73 -4.93 1.67
CA LEU A 103 5.98 -5.46 1.13
C LEU A 103 7.19 -4.69 1.66
N LEU A 104 8.34 -5.37 1.70
CA LEU A 104 9.64 -4.74 1.92
C LEU A 104 9.96 -3.77 0.77
N VAL A 105 10.71 -2.71 1.09
CA VAL A 105 11.15 -1.68 0.12
C VAL A 105 11.80 -2.29 -1.13
N ASP A 106 12.60 -3.33 -0.94
CA ASP A 106 13.35 -4.01 -1.99
C ASP A 106 12.72 -5.36 -2.39
N ALA A 107 11.42 -5.55 -2.14
CA ALA A 107 10.74 -6.81 -2.46
C ALA A 107 10.97 -7.22 -3.94
N PRO A 108 11.23 -8.51 -4.21
CA PRO A 108 11.73 -8.96 -5.49
C PRO A 108 10.75 -8.71 -6.65
N GLY A 109 11.16 -7.84 -7.57
CA GLY A 109 10.53 -7.59 -8.87
C GLY A 109 11.45 -6.94 -9.91
N LYS A 110 12.74 -6.71 -9.58
CA LYS A 110 13.69 -5.92 -10.38
C LYS A 110 15.06 -6.58 -10.66
N THR A 111 15.20 -7.92 -10.59
CA THR A 111 16.52 -8.56 -10.80
C THR A 111 16.58 -9.45 -12.04
N ALA A 112 17.70 -9.36 -12.76
CA ALA A 112 17.95 -10.02 -14.05
C ALA A 112 18.17 -11.55 -13.97
N ASN A 113 18.24 -12.11 -12.77
CA ASN A 113 18.42 -13.55 -12.54
C ASN A 113 17.11 -14.15 -12.04
N TYR A 114 16.48 -14.99 -12.88
CA TYR A 114 15.19 -15.62 -12.57
C TYR A 114 15.34 -16.69 -11.47
N THR A 115 15.29 -16.25 -10.22
CA THR A 115 15.14 -17.12 -9.05
C THR A 115 13.64 -17.27 -8.78
N LYS A 116 13.16 -18.48 -8.47
CA LYS A 116 11.75 -18.70 -8.11
C LYS A 116 11.38 -17.74 -6.96
N PRO A 117 10.35 -16.89 -7.11
CA PRO A 117 10.00 -15.93 -6.08
C PRO A 117 9.45 -16.66 -4.84
N VAL A 118 9.87 -16.21 -3.66
CA VAL A 118 9.46 -16.76 -2.36
C VAL A 118 8.55 -15.76 -1.68
N PHE A 119 7.29 -16.15 -1.43
CA PHE A 119 6.25 -15.28 -0.89
C PHE A 119 6.70 -14.48 0.35
N ASN A 120 7.24 -15.19 1.36
CA ASN A 120 7.60 -14.59 2.64
C ASN A 120 8.80 -13.63 2.57
N HIS A 121 9.66 -13.76 1.55
CA HIS A 121 10.86 -12.92 1.45
C HIS A 121 10.52 -11.46 1.12
N GLY A 122 9.33 -11.21 0.56
CA GLY A 122 8.88 -9.87 0.26
C GLY A 122 8.12 -9.18 1.39
N LEU A 123 7.82 -9.84 2.51
CA LEU A 123 6.91 -9.32 3.53
C LEU A 123 7.62 -8.61 4.67
N ALA A 124 7.10 -7.46 5.09
CA ALA A 124 7.51 -6.76 6.31
C ALA A 124 6.87 -7.40 7.55
N THR A 125 7.34 -8.60 7.90
CA THR A 125 6.82 -9.39 9.04
C THR A 125 7.16 -8.80 10.42
N ASP A 126 7.98 -7.75 10.47
CA ASP A 126 8.22 -6.93 11.66
C ASP A 126 7.03 -6.02 12.00
N LEU A 127 6.12 -5.79 11.05
CA LEU A 127 4.91 -5.00 11.25
C LEU A 127 3.73 -5.89 11.61
N LYS A 128 2.74 -5.32 12.29
CA LYS A 128 1.49 -6.03 12.62
C LYS A 128 0.71 -6.32 11.33
N GLU A 129 0.22 -7.55 11.20
CA GLU A 129 -0.71 -7.93 10.15
C GLU A 129 -1.99 -7.07 10.22
N SER A 130 -2.47 -6.64 9.06
CA SER A 130 -3.64 -5.77 8.96
C SER A 130 -4.52 -6.15 7.77
N CYS A 131 -5.74 -5.61 7.76
CA CYS A 131 -6.67 -5.77 6.64
C CYS A 131 -6.73 -4.49 5.82
N THR A 132 -6.64 -4.62 4.51
CA THR A 132 -6.79 -3.55 3.52
C THR A 132 -8.03 -3.81 2.66
N THR A 133 -8.70 -2.73 2.25
CA THR A 133 -9.86 -2.80 1.36
C THR A 133 -9.47 -2.28 -0.02
N TRP A 134 -9.73 -3.08 -1.05
CA TRP A 134 -9.37 -2.76 -2.42
C TRP A 134 -10.59 -2.79 -3.33
N PHE A 135 -10.57 -1.97 -4.36
CA PHE A 135 -11.53 -2.00 -5.43
C PHE A 135 -10.94 -2.61 -6.69
N LEU A 136 -11.76 -3.45 -7.31
CA LEU A 136 -11.49 -4.04 -8.60
C LEU A 136 -12.64 -3.67 -9.56
N PRO A 137 -12.36 -2.91 -10.63
CA PRO A 137 -13.37 -2.55 -11.63
C PRO A 137 -14.00 -3.80 -12.28
N PRO A 138 -15.25 -3.71 -12.78
CA PRO A 138 -16.06 -4.86 -13.20
C PRO A 138 -15.50 -5.55 -14.45
N GLU A 139 -14.69 -4.84 -15.25
CA GLU A 139 -14.06 -5.35 -16.47
C GLU A 139 -12.56 -5.64 -16.27
N SER A 140 -12.08 -5.66 -15.03
CA SER A 140 -10.66 -5.90 -14.79
C SER A 140 -10.27 -7.33 -15.21
N PRO A 141 -9.17 -7.50 -15.97
CA PRO A 141 -8.66 -8.83 -16.33
C PRO A 141 -8.15 -9.60 -15.10
N LEU A 142 -7.98 -8.94 -13.95
CA LEU A 142 -7.54 -9.57 -12.70
C LEU A 142 -8.67 -10.31 -11.97
N MET A 143 -9.93 -10.14 -12.39
CA MET A 143 -11.09 -10.71 -11.69
C MET A 143 -10.99 -12.23 -11.51
N SER A 144 -10.66 -12.96 -12.58
CA SER A 144 -10.51 -14.42 -12.53
C SER A 144 -9.36 -14.84 -11.61
N THR A 145 -8.23 -14.11 -11.63
CA THR A 145 -7.09 -14.36 -10.76
C THR A 145 -7.43 -14.17 -9.28
N VAL A 146 -8.16 -13.09 -8.95
CA VAL A 146 -8.61 -12.79 -7.59
C VAL A 146 -9.60 -13.85 -7.10
N GLN A 147 -10.57 -14.25 -7.93
CA GLN A 147 -11.50 -15.33 -7.60
C GLN A 147 -10.80 -16.67 -7.38
N LEU A 148 -9.83 -17.00 -8.24
CA LEU A 148 -9.00 -18.20 -8.11
C LEU A 148 -8.19 -18.17 -6.82
N ALA A 149 -7.55 -17.05 -6.52
CA ALA A 149 -6.77 -16.88 -5.29
C ALA A 149 -7.63 -17.04 -4.04
N LEU A 150 -8.84 -16.49 -4.01
CA LEU A 150 -9.80 -16.73 -2.93
C LEU A 150 -10.19 -18.21 -2.85
N ALA A 151 -10.63 -18.80 -3.96
CA ALA A 151 -11.18 -20.15 -4.00
C ALA A 151 -10.16 -21.23 -3.58
N HIS A 152 -8.87 -20.99 -3.85
CA HIS A 152 -7.78 -21.92 -3.54
C HIS A 152 -6.91 -21.47 -2.37
N ASN A 153 -7.29 -20.39 -1.66
CA ASN A 153 -6.52 -19.81 -0.57
C ASN A 153 -5.04 -19.56 -0.95
N LEU A 154 -4.82 -18.99 -2.13
CA LEU A 154 -3.49 -18.75 -2.67
C LEU A 154 -2.84 -17.53 -2.01
N ARG A 155 -1.54 -17.64 -1.79
CA ARG A 155 -0.68 -16.53 -1.38
C ARG A 155 -0.51 -15.56 -2.52
N VAL A 156 -0.66 -14.28 -2.23
CA VAL A 156 -0.71 -13.23 -3.24
C VAL A 156 0.06 -11.99 -2.80
N HIS A 157 0.74 -11.33 -3.75
CA HIS A 157 1.14 -9.93 -3.60
C HIS A 157 0.21 -9.06 -4.44
N PHE A 158 -0.40 -8.07 -3.80
CA PHE A 158 -1.29 -7.09 -4.38
C PHE A 158 -0.55 -5.79 -4.58
N MET A 159 -0.70 -5.22 -5.77
CA MET A 159 -0.12 -3.95 -6.17
C MET A 159 -1.25 -3.05 -6.66
N GLY A 160 -1.32 -1.84 -6.13
CA GLY A 160 -2.24 -0.85 -6.66
C GLY A 160 -1.90 0.53 -6.17
N HIS A 161 -2.89 1.41 -6.18
CA HIS A 161 -2.69 2.82 -5.91
C HIS A 161 -3.92 3.42 -5.25
N LEU A 162 -3.73 4.54 -4.55
CA LEU A 162 -4.84 5.39 -4.15
C LEU A 162 -5.55 5.93 -5.39
N ALA A 163 -6.88 5.85 -5.42
CA ALA A 163 -7.65 6.44 -6.50
C ALA A 163 -7.44 7.95 -6.57
N ASP A 164 -7.21 8.46 -7.77
CA ASP A 164 -7.13 9.89 -8.01
C ASP A 164 -8.44 10.62 -7.66
N HIS A 165 -8.32 11.90 -7.32
CA HIS A 165 -9.46 12.77 -6.95
C HIS A 165 -10.57 12.82 -8.03
N GLY A 166 -10.22 12.64 -9.30
CA GLY A 166 -11.18 12.62 -10.41
C GLY A 166 -11.99 11.31 -10.54
N SER A 167 -11.66 10.30 -9.74
CA SER A 167 -12.25 8.97 -9.87
C SER A 167 -13.57 8.87 -9.09
N PRO A 168 -14.66 8.31 -9.65
CA PRO A 168 -15.95 8.23 -8.96
C PRO A 168 -15.92 7.34 -7.69
N TRP A 169 -14.85 6.56 -7.50
CA TRP A 169 -14.76 5.53 -6.45
C TRP A 169 -14.63 6.07 -5.03
N TRP A 170 -14.14 7.31 -4.84
CA TRP A 170 -14.02 7.89 -3.50
C TRP A 170 -15.38 8.08 -2.81
N GLN A 171 -16.48 8.13 -3.56
CA GLN A 171 -17.84 8.20 -3.01
C GLN A 171 -18.33 6.86 -2.45
N ILE A 172 -17.65 5.76 -2.78
CA ILE A 172 -18.09 4.40 -2.47
C ILE A 172 -17.28 3.82 -1.29
N MET A 173 -16.06 4.29 -1.05
CA MET A 173 -15.11 3.66 -0.12
C MET A 173 -14.32 4.68 0.68
N THR A 174 -14.08 4.36 1.96
CA THR A 174 -13.27 5.19 2.86
C THR A 174 -11.80 5.25 2.42
N LEU A 175 -11.25 4.13 1.92
CA LEU A 175 -9.92 4.07 1.32
C LEU A 175 -10.04 3.45 -0.09
N PRO A 176 -9.99 4.26 -1.16
CA PRO A 176 -10.18 3.74 -2.51
C PRO A 176 -8.85 3.20 -3.08
N LEU A 177 -8.37 2.06 -2.58
CA LEU A 177 -7.21 1.39 -3.21
C LEU A 177 -7.67 0.69 -4.48
N LEU A 178 -7.17 1.15 -5.62
CA LEU A 178 -7.44 0.56 -6.93
C LEU A 178 -6.41 -0.53 -7.22
N LEU A 179 -6.88 -1.78 -7.35
CA LEU A 179 -6.02 -2.90 -7.70
C LEU A 179 -5.51 -2.79 -9.14
N GLN A 180 -4.19 -2.83 -9.31
CA GLN A 180 -3.52 -2.76 -10.62
C GLN A 180 -2.79 -4.06 -10.99
N GLY A 181 -2.37 -4.85 -10.01
CA GLY A 181 -1.61 -6.07 -10.24
C GLY A 181 -1.75 -7.07 -9.12
N VAL A 182 -1.67 -8.35 -9.48
CA VAL A 182 -1.66 -9.48 -8.54
C VAL A 182 -0.55 -10.45 -8.97
N MET A 183 0.37 -10.75 -8.07
CA MET A 183 1.31 -11.87 -8.20
C MET A 183 0.80 -13.03 -7.37
N VAL A 184 0.60 -14.19 -8.01
CA VAL A 184 0.18 -15.42 -7.34
C VAL A 184 1.37 -16.33 -7.16
N PHE A 185 1.52 -16.90 -5.96
CA PHE A 185 2.60 -17.82 -5.65
C PHE A 185 2.11 -19.25 -5.73
N SER A 186 2.84 -20.10 -6.46
CA SER A 186 2.62 -21.54 -6.40
C SER A 186 3.05 -22.06 -5.03
N SER A 187 2.14 -22.80 -4.40
CA SER A 187 2.38 -23.58 -3.18
C SER A 187 3.48 -24.61 -3.39
#